data_AF-A0A3M0NDU8-F1
#
_entry.id   AF-A0A3M0NDU8-F1
#
_cell.length_a   1.000
_cell.length_b   1.000
_cell.length_c   1.000
_cell.angle_alpha   90.00
_cell.angle_beta   90.00
_cell.angle_gamma   90.00
#
_symmetry.space_group_name_H-M   'P 1'
#
loop_
_entity.id
_entity.type
_entity.pdbx_description
1 polymer ?
#
loop_
_entity_poly.entity_id
_entity_poly.type
_entity_poly.pdbx_seq_one_letter_code
_entity_poly.pdbx_strand_id
1 'polypeptide(L)'
;EDGKAAIAAAYQSGNLDNAKATAKGDIDAEVARVQGLIDADPYLSTAKKEKQKNRAKSLGETVKSNIDSATSGDGVAQALNMGKTLIITAYEQGELPEGRENAKQEIADEAKSVKDKIDADSLLTTADKAKQKQDVDNAVTEANAAIDAATTPDEIAKAVEDGKAKINAAYLPGKDLSNQKAIAKGNIASQASVVKGSIDADQNLTTATKEEQKKNVDQAVAEANAAIDAATTPDEIAKAEADGKDKIKAAYVPGKDLSSQKNNAKQEIADEATTVKNRINADDNLPTTEKNKQKQDVDNAVAEANAAIDAATTPDEIAKAVADGKAKINAVYVQGKDLSNQKNNAKQDIANEATDVKNSIDADQNLTTATKEEQKKNVDNAVAEANAAIDAATTPDGIVQATNEGKNKIHAAYVPGKNLSTQKNDAKQDIADVATTVKGNIDADGLLTTVEKNKQKQDVDNAVAEANAAIDAATTPDEIAKAVADGKDKINGAYQPGKDLSSQKNNAKQEIANEAKSVKDSIDDDSLLTTVEKNKQKQDVD
;
A
#
# COMPACT_ATOMS: atom_id res chain seq x y z
N GLU A 1 29.41 155.96 -26.47
CA GLU A 1 28.76 154.88 -27.23
C GLU A 1 28.82 153.50 -26.55
N ASP A 2 29.55 153.31 -25.45
CA ASP A 2 29.80 151.99 -24.86
C ASP A 2 28.67 151.34 -24.01
N GLY A 3 27.58 152.07 -23.67
CA GLY A 3 26.46 151.48 -22.92
C GLY A 3 25.47 150.66 -23.77
N LYS A 4 25.39 150.92 -25.08
CA LYS A 4 24.39 150.32 -25.98
C LYS A 4 24.78 148.91 -26.44
N ALA A 5 26.07 148.64 -26.59
CA ALA A 5 26.60 147.32 -26.96
C ALA A 5 26.50 146.31 -25.81
N ALA A 6 26.70 146.74 -24.56
CA ALA A 6 26.55 145.90 -23.38
C ALA A 6 25.10 145.45 -23.13
N ILE A 7 24.10 146.28 -23.49
CA ILE A 7 22.67 145.95 -23.36
C ILE A 7 22.23 144.95 -24.45
N ALA A 8 22.73 145.07 -25.68
CA ALA A 8 22.41 144.11 -26.75
C ALA A 8 23.09 142.75 -26.55
N ALA A 9 24.31 142.71 -25.97
CA ALA A 9 25.01 141.47 -25.66
C ALA A 9 24.42 140.69 -24.46
N ALA A 10 23.59 141.34 -23.63
CA ALA A 10 22.86 140.68 -22.55
C ALA A 10 21.66 139.84 -23.06
N TYR A 11 21.19 140.09 -24.28
CA TYR A 11 20.08 139.34 -24.88
C TYR A 11 20.60 138.12 -25.65
N GLN A 12 20.38 136.93 -25.09
CA GLN A 12 20.47 135.67 -25.85
C GLN A 12 19.05 135.22 -26.21
N SER A 13 18.77 135.02 -27.50
CA SER A 13 17.47 134.47 -27.91
C SER A 13 17.39 132.99 -27.55
N GLY A 14 16.35 132.57 -26.83
CA GLY A 14 16.09 131.15 -26.60
C GLY A 14 15.77 130.40 -27.90
N ASN A 15 16.20 129.13 -28.01
CA ASN A 15 15.83 128.22 -29.10
C ASN A 15 14.79 127.20 -28.59
N LEU A 16 13.53 127.37 -29.02
CA LEU A 16 12.41 126.55 -28.57
C LEU A 16 12.53 125.08 -29.03
N ASP A 17 13.05 124.84 -30.24
CA ASP A 17 13.21 123.48 -30.77
C ASP A 17 14.29 122.70 -30.00
N ASN A 18 15.38 123.38 -29.65
CA ASN A 18 16.42 122.78 -28.78
C ASN A 18 15.85 122.49 -27.39
N ALA A 19 15.07 123.42 -26.82
CA ALA A 19 14.41 123.20 -25.53
C ALA A 19 13.45 121.99 -25.55
N LYS A 20 12.67 121.81 -26.64
CA LYS A 20 11.81 120.64 -26.84
C LYS A 20 12.60 119.34 -26.97
N ALA A 21 13.69 119.35 -27.76
CA ALA A 21 14.54 118.17 -27.94
C ALA A 21 15.19 117.72 -26.62
N THR A 22 15.76 118.67 -25.86
CA THR A 22 16.30 118.41 -24.51
C THR A 22 15.22 117.87 -23.58
N ALA A 23 14.05 118.50 -23.54
CA ALA A 23 12.95 118.04 -22.68
C ALA A 23 12.46 116.63 -23.05
N LYS A 24 12.42 116.24 -24.33
CA LYS A 24 12.09 114.87 -24.74
C LYS A 24 13.14 113.84 -24.31
N GLY A 25 14.44 114.19 -24.40
CA GLY A 25 15.52 113.34 -23.90
C GLY A 25 15.45 113.14 -22.38
N ASP A 26 15.10 114.18 -21.64
CA ASP A 26 14.84 114.10 -20.20
C ASP A 26 13.64 113.20 -19.86
N ILE A 27 12.62 113.16 -20.72
CA ILE A 27 11.48 112.24 -20.56
C ILE A 27 11.88 110.79 -20.84
N ASP A 28 12.73 110.54 -21.84
CA ASP A 28 13.28 109.19 -22.06
C ASP A 28 14.10 108.71 -20.87
N ALA A 29 14.95 109.59 -20.31
CA ALA A 29 15.71 109.30 -19.11
C ALA A 29 14.78 109.00 -17.91
N GLU A 30 13.68 109.75 -17.76
CA GLU A 30 12.71 109.52 -16.68
C GLU A 30 11.94 108.20 -16.85
N VAL A 31 11.52 107.85 -18.07
CA VAL A 31 10.90 106.55 -18.36
C VAL A 31 11.86 105.41 -18.01
N ALA A 32 13.12 105.49 -18.44
CA ALA A 32 14.13 104.48 -18.14
C ALA A 32 14.38 104.37 -16.62
N ARG A 33 14.43 105.50 -15.90
CA ARG A 33 14.56 105.53 -14.44
C ARG A 33 13.39 104.83 -13.75
N VAL A 34 12.16 105.09 -14.19
CA VAL A 34 10.95 104.46 -13.64
C VAL A 34 10.89 102.97 -13.95
N GLN A 35 11.27 102.55 -15.16
CA GLN A 35 11.40 101.12 -15.50
C GLN A 35 12.47 100.42 -14.64
N GLY A 36 13.59 101.09 -14.34
CA GLY A 36 14.60 100.59 -13.41
C GLY A 36 14.09 100.41 -11.97
N LEU A 37 13.24 101.33 -11.48
CA LEU A 37 12.58 101.18 -10.17
C LEU A 37 11.63 99.97 -10.15
N ILE A 38 10.85 99.79 -11.23
CA ILE A 38 9.93 98.66 -11.39
C ILE A 38 10.70 97.33 -11.42
N ASP A 39 11.80 97.25 -12.18
CA ASP A 39 12.62 96.04 -12.28
C ASP A 39 13.31 95.70 -10.94
N ALA A 40 13.75 96.73 -10.21
CA ALA A 40 14.38 96.58 -8.90
C ALA A 40 13.41 96.26 -7.75
N ASP A 41 12.10 96.43 -7.95
CA ASP A 41 11.11 96.17 -6.90
C ASP A 41 11.03 94.66 -6.59
N PRO A 42 11.41 94.22 -5.37
CA PRO A 42 11.48 92.79 -5.04
C PRO A 42 10.10 92.18 -4.76
N TYR A 43 9.04 92.98 -4.67
CA TYR A 43 7.70 92.52 -4.34
C TYR A 43 6.81 92.36 -5.58
N LEU A 44 7.14 93.02 -6.69
CA LEU A 44 6.36 92.94 -7.92
C LEU A 44 6.61 91.63 -8.66
N SER A 45 5.51 91.00 -9.10
CA SER A 45 5.59 89.86 -10.03
C SER A 45 6.11 90.29 -11.40
N THR A 46 6.69 89.36 -12.16
CA THR A 46 7.09 89.59 -13.56
C THR A 46 5.95 90.19 -14.40
N ALA A 47 4.72 89.71 -14.22
CA ALA A 47 3.55 90.21 -14.94
C ALA A 47 3.20 91.67 -14.57
N LYS A 48 3.27 92.04 -13.28
CA LYS A 48 3.04 93.42 -12.85
C LYS A 48 4.18 94.34 -13.26
N LYS A 49 5.44 93.89 -13.15
CA LYS A 49 6.60 94.63 -13.66
C LYS A 49 6.40 94.97 -15.13
N GLU A 50 6.03 93.99 -15.95
CA GLU A 50 5.78 94.19 -17.37
C GLU A 50 4.63 95.18 -17.63
N LYS A 51 3.51 95.06 -16.90
CA LYS A 51 2.38 95.99 -17.02
C LYS A 51 2.76 97.43 -16.65
N GLN A 52 3.48 97.62 -15.55
CA GLN A 52 3.93 98.93 -15.09
C GLN A 52 4.96 99.54 -16.04
N LYS A 53 5.91 98.74 -16.56
CA LYS A 53 6.89 99.21 -17.57
C LYS A 53 6.23 99.68 -18.86
N ASN A 54 5.20 98.97 -19.32
CA ASN A 54 4.42 99.36 -20.50
C ASN A 54 3.62 100.66 -20.25
N ARG A 55 3.06 100.82 -19.04
CA ARG A 55 2.40 102.07 -18.62
C ARG A 55 3.39 103.24 -18.59
N ALA A 56 4.59 103.06 -18.04
CA ALA A 56 5.63 104.10 -17.98
C ALA A 56 6.00 104.58 -19.39
N LYS A 57 6.18 103.65 -20.33
CA LYS A 57 6.46 103.95 -21.74
C LYS A 57 5.32 104.76 -22.39
N SER A 58 4.08 104.33 -22.21
CA SER A 58 2.90 105.02 -22.78
C SER A 58 2.72 106.44 -22.23
N LEU A 59 2.94 106.64 -20.92
CA LEU A 59 2.92 107.98 -20.32
C LEU A 59 4.06 108.85 -20.86
N GLY A 60 5.25 108.29 -21.05
CA GLY A 60 6.38 108.99 -21.67
C GLY A 60 6.06 109.52 -23.07
N GLU A 61 5.44 108.69 -23.92
CA GLU A 61 5.00 109.09 -25.27
C GLU A 61 3.95 110.22 -25.21
N THR A 62 2.98 110.14 -24.29
CA THR A 62 1.96 111.16 -24.07
C THR A 62 2.59 112.51 -23.69
N VAL A 63 3.57 112.49 -22.77
CA VAL A 63 4.27 113.70 -22.33
C VAL A 63 5.09 114.32 -23.46
N LYS A 64 5.76 113.50 -24.28
CA LYS A 64 6.50 114.00 -25.45
C LYS A 64 5.58 114.73 -26.43
N SER A 65 4.36 114.25 -26.64
CA SER A 65 3.34 114.93 -27.46
C SER A 65 2.92 116.28 -26.87
N ASN A 66 2.84 116.39 -25.55
CA ASN A 66 2.54 117.66 -24.88
C ASN A 66 3.71 118.66 -25.00
N ILE A 67 4.95 118.17 -24.91
CA ILE A 67 6.16 118.99 -25.15
C ILE A 67 6.18 119.52 -26.59
N ASP A 68 5.80 118.69 -27.58
CA ASP A 68 5.68 119.13 -28.97
C ASP A 68 4.67 120.26 -29.16
N SER A 69 3.57 120.21 -28.40
CA SER A 69 2.47 121.19 -28.48
C SER A 69 2.76 122.51 -27.76
N ALA A 70 3.84 122.59 -26.97
CA ALA A 70 4.20 123.81 -26.25
C ALA A 70 4.67 124.93 -27.20
N THR A 71 4.19 126.16 -26.97
CA THR A 71 4.48 127.34 -27.82
C THR A 71 5.50 128.31 -27.20
N SER A 72 5.98 128.03 -25.98
CA SER A 72 6.97 128.83 -25.26
C SER A 72 7.94 127.95 -24.47
N GLY A 73 9.11 128.49 -24.12
CA GLY A 73 10.08 127.80 -23.26
C GLY A 73 9.49 127.44 -21.88
N ASP A 74 8.69 128.33 -21.32
CA ASP A 74 7.97 128.08 -20.06
C ASP A 74 6.94 126.95 -20.20
N GLY A 75 6.26 126.85 -21.35
CA GLY A 75 5.34 125.76 -21.65
C GLY A 75 6.05 124.41 -21.78
N VAL A 76 7.24 124.38 -22.39
CA VAL A 76 8.09 123.17 -22.45
C VAL A 76 8.54 122.76 -21.05
N ALA A 77 8.99 123.71 -20.23
CA ALA A 77 9.39 123.46 -18.85
C ALA A 77 8.21 122.94 -18.00
N GLN A 78 7.02 123.49 -18.18
CA GLN A 78 5.80 123.04 -17.51
C GLN A 78 5.41 121.62 -17.95
N ALA A 79 5.39 121.33 -19.26
CA ALA A 79 5.08 120.01 -19.80
C ALA A 79 6.09 118.95 -19.35
N LEU A 80 7.38 119.30 -19.29
CA LEU A 80 8.45 118.45 -18.76
C LEU A 80 8.23 118.13 -17.28
N ASN A 81 8.01 119.15 -16.44
CA ASN A 81 7.86 118.97 -14.99
C ASN A 81 6.59 118.19 -14.65
N MET A 82 5.44 118.56 -15.23
CA MET A 82 4.20 117.80 -15.06
C MET A 82 4.33 116.38 -15.60
N GLY A 83 5.05 116.22 -16.70
CA GLY A 83 5.30 114.94 -17.33
C GLY A 83 6.14 113.98 -16.49
N LYS A 84 7.23 114.45 -15.87
CA LYS A 84 8.02 113.65 -14.93
C LYS A 84 7.16 113.19 -13.75
N THR A 85 6.33 114.08 -13.18
CA THR A 85 5.36 113.72 -12.13
C THR A 85 4.34 112.68 -12.59
N LEU A 86 3.92 112.72 -13.85
CA LEU A 86 2.98 111.74 -14.38
C LEU A 86 3.63 110.37 -14.60
N ILE A 87 4.83 110.32 -15.19
CA ILE A 87 5.52 109.06 -15.54
C ILE A 87 5.85 108.24 -14.30
N ILE A 88 6.27 108.86 -13.19
CA ILE A 88 6.54 108.14 -11.94
C ILE A 88 5.30 107.43 -11.38
N THR A 89 4.07 107.88 -11.70
CA THR A 89 2.84 107.18 -11.29
C THR A 89 2.62 105.84 -11.98
N ALA A 90 3.43 105.52 -13.02
CA ALA A 90 3.43 104.18 -13.59
C ALA A 90 4.08 103.14 -12.67
N TYR A 91 4.97 103.57 -11.77
CA TYR A 91 5.52 102.71 -10.73
C TYR A 91 4.57 102.69 -9.54
N GLU A 92 3.94 101.54 -9.34
CA GLU A 92 3.18 101.22 -8.14
C GLU A 92 4.04 100.24 -7.36
N GLN A 93 4.60 100.71 -6.24
CA GLN A 93 5.46 99.91 -5.38
C GLN A 93 4.74 98.63 -4.96
N GLY A 94 5.39 97.48 -5.13
CA GLY A 94 4.87 96.22 -4.65
C GLY A 94 4.87 96.18 -3.12
N GLU A 95 3.91 95.47 -2.55
CA GLU A 95 3.80 95.34 -1.09
C GLU A 95 4.23 93.94 -0.63
N LEU A 96 4.64 93.82 0.64
CA LEU A 96 5.03 92.56 1.25
C LEU A 96 4.01 91.41 1.05
N PRO A 97 2.67 91.63 1.18
CA PRO A 97 1.69 90.59 0.87
C PRO A 97 1.75 90.10 -0.58
N GLU A 98 2.04 91.00 -1.54
CA GLU A 98 2.22 90.62 -2.94
C GLU A 98 3.49 89.79 -3.14
N GLY A 99 4.61 90.18 -2.51
CA GLY A 99 5.85 89.41 -2.55
C GLY A 99 5.66 87.98 -2.01
N ARG A 100 4.87 87.82 -0.95
CA ARG A 100 4.53 86.49 -0.40
C ARG A 100 3.70 85.66 -1.36
N GLU A 101 2.70 86.25 -2.01
CA GLU A 101 1.87 85.53 -2.98
C GLU A 101 2.69 85.05 -4.18
N ASN A 102 3.57 85.91 -4.70
CA ASN A 102 4.47 85.54 -5.80
C ASN A 102 5.43 84.41 -5.39
N ALA A 103 6.00 84.47 -4.18
CA ALA A 103 6.85 83.43 -3.64
C ALA A 103 6.12 82.08 -3.45
N LYS A 104 4.86 82.11 -2.99
CA LYS A 104 4.01 80.91 -2.89
C LYS A 104 3.73 80.31 -4.27
N GLN A 105 3.52 81.14 -5.30
CA GLN A 105 3.38 80.67 -6.67
C GLN A 105 4.66 79.99 -7.18
N GLU A 106 5.84 80.57 -6.92
CA GLU A 106 7.12 79.95 -7.28
C GLU A 106 7.33 78.58 -6.60
N ILE A 107 6.95 78.46 -5.33
CA ILE A 107 6.98 77.18 -4.60
C ILE A 107 6.00 76.17 -5.21
N ALA A 108 4.78 76.61 -5.58
CA ALA A 108 3.79 75.76 -6.21
C ALA A 108 4.25 75.25 -7.59
N ASP A 109 4.88 76.12 -8.39
CA ASP A 109 5.43 75.78 -9.71
C ASP A 109 6.59 74.77 -9.59
N GLU A 110 7.51 74.97 -8.64
CA GLU A 110 8.59 74.02 -8.36
C GLU A 110 8.04 72.67 -7.89
N ALA A 111 7.07 72.68 -6.97
CA ALA A 111 6.43 71.46 -6.49
C ALA A 111 5.73 70.70 -7.62
N LYS A 112 5.06 71.41 -8.54
CA LYS A 112 4.46 70.80 -9.72
C LYS A 112 5.54 70.13 -10.59
N SER A 113 6.63 70.83 -10.88
CA SER A 113 7.77 70.31 -11.66
C SER A 113 8.36 69.04 -11.04
N VAL A 114 8.56 69.01 -9.72
CA VAL A 114 9.07 67.82 -9.02
C VAL A 114 8.07 66.67 -9.00
N LYS A 115 6.77 66.92 -8.79
CA LYS A 115 5.74 65.87 -8.86
C LYS A 115 5.62 65.28 -10.26
N ASP A 116 5.74 66.11 -11.31
CA ASP A 116 5.77 65.64 -12.70
C ASP A 116 7.01 64.75 -12.95
N LYS A 117 8.18 65.10 -12.38
CA LYS A 117 9.39 64.24 -12.43
C LYS A 117 9.18 62.89 -11.71
N ILE A 118 8.58 62.90 -10.52
CA ILE A 118 8.23 61.68 -9.77
C ILE A 118 7.26 60.80 -10.57
N ASP A 119 6.27 61.40 -11.22
CA ASP A 119 5.31 60.68 -12.07
C ASP A 119 5.97 60.06 -13.30
N ALA A 120 6.87 60.80 -13.94
CA ALA A 120 7.59 60.36 -15.12
C ALA A 120 8.64 59.27 -14.83
N ASP A 121 9.12 59.14 -13.59
CA ASP A 121 10.10 58.13 -13.21
C ASP A 121 9.47 56.72 -13.23
N SER A 122 9.76 55.96 -14.29
CA SER A 122 9.25 54.59 -14.46
C SER A 122 9.95 53.55 -13.58
N LEU A 123 11.00 53.94 -12.84
CA LEU A 123 11.79 53.06 -11.98
C LEU A 123 11.34 53.10 -10.52
N LEU A 124 10.35 53.95 -10.19
CA LEU A 124 9.68 53.99 -8.89
C LEU A 124 8.45 53.08 -8.86
N THR A 125 8.24 52.42 -7.72
CA THR A 125 6.97 51.75 -7.43
C THR A 125 5.85 52.77 -7.25
N THR A 126 4.60 52.34 -7.39
CA THR A 126 3.45 53.20 -7.08
C THR A 126 3.49 53.70 -5.64
N ALA A 127 3.96 52.86 -4.71
CA ALA A 127 4.12 53.23 -3.30
C ALA A 127 5.21 54.30 -3.09
N ASP A 128 6.36 54.17 -3.75
CA ASP A 128 7.44 55.17 -3.67
C ASP A 128 7.00 56.50 -4.25
N LYS A 129 6.29 56.50 -5.40
CA LYS A 129 5.73 57.73 -5.98
C LYS A 129 4.79 58.43 -5.03
N ALA A 130 3.86 57.69 -4.41
CA ALA A 130 2.93 58.26 -3.43
C ALA A 130 3.68 58.88 -2.24
N LYS A 131 4.71 58.20 -1.73
CA LYS A 131 5.51 58.68 -0.61
C LYS A 131 6.29 59.96 -0.97
N GLN A 132 6.98 59.99 -2.11
CA GLN A 132 7.74 61.17 -2.53
C GLN A 132 6.85 62.37 -2.81
N LYS A 133 5.65 62.18 -3.41
CA LYS A 133 4.69 63.27 -3.58
C LYS A 133 4.19 63.85 -2.26
N GLN A 134 3.97 62.99 -1.27
CA GLN A 134 3.62 63.44 0.08
C GLN A 134 4.76 64.25 0.71
N ASP A 135 6.01 63.85 0.49
CA ASP A 135 7.18 64.59 0.98
C ASP A 135 7.32 65.95 0.28
N VAL A 136 6.97 66.06 -1.02
CA VAL A 136 6.84 67.35 -1.71
C VAL A 136 5.74 68.22 -1.08
N ASP A 137 4.57 67.66 -0.80
CA ASP A 137 3.46 68.40 -0.16
C ASP A 137 3.81 68.94 1.23
N ASN A 138 4.56 68.16 2.01
CA ASN A 138 5.09 68.58 3.29
C ASN A 138 6.09 69.74 3.12
N ALA A 139 7.03 69.63 2.19
CA ALA A 139 8.02 70.68 1.90
C ALA A 139 7.36 71.99 1.42
N VAL A 140 6.30 71.91 0.60
CA VAL A 140 5.49 73.07 0.20
C VAL A 140 4.83 73.73 1.40
N THR A 141 4.25 72.93 2.29
CA THR A 141 3.59 73.44 3.50
C THR A 141 4.58 74.19 4.40
N GLU A 142 5.78 73.62 4.59
CA GLU A 142 6.86 74.26 5.35
C GLU A 142 7.36 75.55 4.70
N ALA A 143 7.56 75.55 3.38
CA ALA A 143 7.99 76.72 2.62
C ALA A 143 6.96 77.85 2.69
N ASN A 144 5.68 77.55 2.51
CA ASN A 144 4.59 78.53 2.61
C ASN A 144 4.48 79.13 4.01
N ALA A 145 4.65 78.32 5.06
CA ALA A 145 4.67 78.81 6.43
C ALA A 145 5.86 79.76 6.69
N ALA A 146 7.04 79.45 6.15
CA ALA A 146 8.21 80.32 6.23
C ALA A 146 8.02 81.64 5.45
N ILE A 147 7.41 81.58 4.27
CA ILE A 147 7.04 82.77 3.47
C ILE A 147 6.02 83.65 4.21
N ASP A 148 5.02 83.05 4.85
CA ASP A 148 4.03 83.79 5.63
C ASP A 148 4.64 84.49 6.86
N ALA A 149 5.64 83.86 7.48
CA ALA A 149 6.38 84.42 8.61
C ALA A 149 7.40 85.50 8.22
N ALA A 150 7.85 85.53 6.96
CA ALA A 150 8.88 86.47 6.49
C ALA A 150 8.38 87.92 6.55
N THR A 151 9.19 88.82 7.11
CA THR A 151 8.87 90.24 7.32
C THR A 151 9.56 91.17 6.33
N THR A 152 10.50 90.65 5.56
CA THR A 152 11.32 91.39 4.57
C THR A 152 11.42 90.62 3.25
N PRO A 153 11.77 91.28 2.13
CA PRO A 153 11.96 90.58 0.85
C PRO A 153 13.08 89.54 0.90
N ASP A 154 14.16 89.84 1.63
CA ASP A 154 15.31 88.92 1.74
C ASP A 154 14.93 87.63 2.49
N GLU A 155 14.09 87.74 3.53
CA GLU A 155 13.54 86.57 4.23
C GLU A 155 12.60 85.76 3.33
N ILE A 156 11.80 86.41 2.48
CA ILE A 156 10.96 85.72 1.48
C ILE A 156 11.85 84.98 0.48
N ALA A 157 12.87 85.63 -0.07
CA ALA A 157 13.79 85.03 -1.03
C ALA A 157 14.50 83.80 -0.45
N LYS A 158 14.97 83.90 0.80
CA LYS A 158 15.58 82.77 1.51
C LYS A 158 14.57 81.63 1.75
N ALA A 159 13.35 81.94 2.18
CA ALA A 159 12.31 80.92 2.37
C ALA A 159 11.96 80.19 1.05
N VAL A 160 11.99 80.91 -0.08
CA VAL A 160 11.86 80.31 -1.41
C VAL A 160 13.02 79.40 -1.73
N GLU A 161 14.27 79.84 -1.53
CA GLU A 161 15.47 79.02 -1.78
C GLU A 161 15.46 77.73 -0.95
N ASP A 162 15.26 77.85 0.36
CA ASP A 162 15.19 76.72 1.30
C ASP A 162 14.01 75.78 0.94
N GLY A 163 12.87 76.35 0.57
CA GLY A 163 11.69 75.60 0.15
C GLY A 163 11.93 74.80 -1.14
N LYS A 164 12.49 75.43 -2.17
CA LYS A 164 12.87 74.76 -3.43
C LYS A 164 13.91 73.67 -3.20
N ALA A 165 14.88 73.88 -2.31
CA ALA A 165 15.86 72.87 -1.97
C ALA A 165 15.21 71.63 -1.33
N LYS A 166 14.30 71.81 -0.37
CA LYS A 166 13.55 70.70 0.26
C LYS A 166 12.64 69.97 -0.73
N ILE A 167 11.93 70.72 -1.57
CA ILE A 167 11.06 70.15 -2.62
C ILE A 167 11.88 69.29 -3.58
N ASN A 168 13.03 69.77 -4.06
CA ASN A 168 13.89 68.99 -4.93
C ASN A 168 14.48 67.75 -4.25
N ALA A 169 14.82 67.84 -2.96
CA ALA A 169 15.36 66.71 -2.20
C ALA A 169 14.33 65.59 -1.95
N ALA A 170 13.03 65.88 -2.04
CA ALA A 170 11.98 64.87 -1.92
C ALA A 170 11.96 63.88 -3.10
N TYR A 171 12.52 64.26 -4.26
CA TYR A 171 12.68 63.34 -5.37
C TYR A 171 13.92 62.45 -5.19
N LEU A 172 13.66 61.15 -5.06
CA LEU A 172 14.68 60.11 -5.02
C LEU A 172 14.52 59.23 -6.27
N PRO A 173 15.50 59.22 -7.20
CA PRO A 173 15.39 58.44 -8.42
C PRO A 173 15.20 56.94 -8.15
N GLY A 174 14.36 56.29 -8.96
CA GLY A 174 14.17 54.85 -8.89
C GLY A 174 15.45 54.05 -9.20
N LYS A 175 15.53 52.83 -8.66
CA LYS A 175 16.69 51.96 -8.87
C LYS A 175 16.64 51.31 -10.25
N ASP A 176 17.81 51.04 -10.82
CA ASP A 176 17.92 50.32 -12.11
C ASP A 176 17.12 49.00 -12.12
N LEU A 177 16.30 48.82 -13.16
CA LEU A 177 15.37 47.71 -13.27
C LEU A 177 16.10 46.37 -13.36
N SER A 178 17.28 46.33 -14.01
CA SER A 178 18.07 45.09 -14.15
C SER A 178 18.58 44.62 -12.79
N ASN A 179 19.05 45.56 -11.95
CA ASN A 179 19.45 45.25 -10.58
C ASN A 179 18.26 44.75 -9.73
N GLN A 180 17.08 45.36 -9.87
CA GLN A 180 15.87 44.91 -9.17
C GLN A 180 15.48 43.48 -9.58
N LYS A 181 15.52 43.15 -10.88
CA LYS A 181 15.30 41.79 -11.38
C LYS A 181 16.32 40.80 -10.82
N ALA A 182 17.61 41.17 -10.77
CA ALA A 182 18.66 40.32 -10.23
C ALA A 182 18.43 39.97 -8.75
N ILE A 183 18.03 40.96 -7.94
CA ILE A 183 17.67 40.76 -6.53
C ILE A 183 16.46 39.82 -6.40
N ALA A 184 15.39 40.06 -7.17
CA ALA A 184 14.19 39.23 -7.16
C ALA A 184 14.51 37.76 -7.52
N LYS A 185 15.32 37.52 -8.56
CA LYS A 185 15.79 36.19 -8.93
C LYS A 185 16.64 35.54 -7.83
N GLY A 186 17.48 36.30 -7.15
CA GLY A 186 18.23 35.85 -5.97
C GLY A 186 17.30 35.39 -4.84
N ASN A 187 16.22 36.15 -4.57
CA ASN A 187 15.22 35.79 -3.58
C ASN A 187 14.43 34.52 -3.98
N ILE A 188 14.11 34.36 -5.27
CA ILE A 188 13.51 33.13 -5.81
C ILE A 188 14.43 31.92 -5.60
N ALA A 189 15.72 32.04 -5.93
CA ALA A 189 16.69 30.97 -5.74
C ALA A 189 16.85 30.59 -4.26
N SER A 190 16.88 31.58 -3.37
CA SER A 190 16.92 31.35 -1.91
C SER A 190 15.68 30.60 -1.42
N GLN A 191 14.48 31.03 -1.82
CA GLN A 191 13.22 30.36 -1.47
C GLN A 191 13.18 28.91 -1.98
N ALA A 192 13.66 28.67 -3.20
CA ALA A 192 13.75 27.33 -3.77
C ALA A 192 14.70 26.42 -2.98
N SER A 193 15.86 26.94 -2.57
CA SER A 193 16.80 26.20 -1.72
C SER A 193 16.18 25.79 -0.38
N VAL A 194 15.42 26.70 0.25
CA VAL A 194 14.71 26.41 1.51
C VAL A 194 13.69 25.28 1.30
N VAL A 195 12.86 25.37 0.27
CA VAL A 195 11.81 24.36 0.00
C VAL A 195 12.41 23.00 -0.37
N LYS A 196 13.46 22.97 -1.21
CA LYS A 196 14.18 21.72 -1.53
C LYS A 196 14.78 21.08 -0.27
N GLY A 197 15.32 21.90 0.65
CA GLY A 197 15.77 21.44 1.96
C GLY A 197 14.64 20.83 2.81
N SER A 198 13.45 21.43 2.81
CA SER A 198 12.27 20.87 3.48
C SER A 198 11.83 19.52 2.87
N ILE A 199 11.82 19.40 1.54
CA ILE A 199 11.51 18.15 0.83
C ILE A 199 12.53 17.05 1.20
N ASP A 200 13.82 17.39 1.25
CA ASP A 200 14.87 16.45 1.63
C ASP A 200 14.76 15.96 3.07
N ALA A 201 14.43 16.87 3.99
CA ALA A 201 14.28 16.58 5.40
C ALA A 201 13.00 15.79 5.73
N ASP A 202 11.98 15.80 4.87
CA ASP A 202 10.73 15.08 5.11
C ASP A 202 10.95 13.56 5.01
N GLN A 203 10.96 12.87 6.14
CA GLN A 203 11.14 11.41 6.21
C GLN A 203 9.88 10.62 5.81
N ASN A 204 8.74 11.30 5.64
CA ASN A 204 7.47 10.70 5.29
C ASN A 204 7.24 10.60 3.77
N LEU A 205 8.16 11.13 2.97
CA LEU A 205 8.14 11.02 1.51
C LEU A 205 9.03 9.88 1.03
N THR A 206 8.57 9.15 0.00
CA THR A 206 9.41 8.23 -0.77
C THR A 206 10.46 9.00 -1.56
N THR A 207 11.58 8.35 -1.90
CA THR A 207 12.60 8.95 -2.77
C THR A 207 12.01 9.47 -4.08
N ALA A 208 11.15 8.68 -4.72
CA ALA A 208 10.48 9.08 -5.97
C ALA A 208 9.61 10.33 -5.80
N THR A 209 8.88 10.45 -4.69
CA THR A 209 8.05 11.64 -4.43
C THR A 209 8.91 12.88 -4.16
N LYS A 210 10.04 12.73 -3.46
CA LYS A 210 11.00 13.84 -3.25
C LYS A 210 11.55 14.36 -4.57
N GLU A 211 11.95 13.47 -5.47
CA GLU A 211 12.47 13.83 -6.80
C GLU A 211 11.43 14.60 -7.62
N GLU A 212 10.18 14.13 -7.64
CA GLU A 212 9.10 14.81 -8.36
C GLU A 212 8.78 16.19 -7.77
N GLN A 213 8.73 16.32 -6.43
CA GLN A 213 8.50 17.64 -5.82
C GLN A 213 9.65 18.62 -6.07
N LYS A 214 10.91 18.16 -6.09
CA LYS A 214 12.07 19.01 -6.46
C LYS A 214 11.99 19.49 -7.90
N LYS A 215 11.52 18.64 -8.82
CA LYS A 215 11.28 19.01 -10.22
C LYS A 215 10.17 20.06 -10.33
N ASN A 216 9.11 19.95 -9.52
CA ASN A 216 8.07 20.98 -9.45
C ASN A 216 8.60 22.31 -8.91
N VAL A 217 9.52 22.29 -7.92
CA VAL A 217 10.22 23.50 -7.48
C VAL A 217 11.04 24.12 -8.62
N ASP A 218 11.79 23.32 -9.37
CA ASP A 218 12.58 23.81 -10.50
C ASP A 218 11.72 24.43 -11.60
N GLN A 219 10.56 23.82 -11.89
CA GLN A 219 9.58 24.39 -12.80
C GLN A 219 9.05 25.73 -12.28
N ALA A 220 8.65 25.81 -11.01
CA ALA A 220 8.14 27.06 -10.41
C ALA A 220 9.20 28.18 -10.41
N VAL A 221 10.48 27.84 -10.20
CA VAL A 221 11.61 28.78 -10.32
C VAL A 221 11.75 29.30 -11.75
N ALA A 222 11.69 28.41 -12.75
CA ALA A 222 11.77 28.79 -14.16
C ALA A 222 10.63 29.74 -14.55
N GLU A 223 9.39 29.42 -14.14
CA GLU A 223 8.22 30.27 -14.35
C GLU A 223 8.35 31.64 -13.68
N ALA A 224 8.80 31.68 -12.41
CA ALA A 224 9.01 32.92 -11.68
C ALA A 224 10.10 33.79 -12.33
N ASN A 225 11.22 33.20 -12.72
CA ASN A 225 12.30 33.91 -13.41
C ASN A 225 11.85 34.48 -14.76
N ALA A 226 11.05 33.72 -15.53
CA ALA A 226 10.49 34.19 -16.78
C ALA A 226 9.51 35.36 -16.58
N ALA A 227 8.66 35.31 -15.53
CA ALA A 227 7.78 36.41 -15.18
C ALA A 227 8.55 37.67 -14.73
N ILE A 228 9.62 37.51 -13.96
CA ILE A 228 10.53 38.60 -13.56
C ILE A 228 11.24 39.19 -14.79
N ASP A 229 11.67 38.36 -15.74
CA ASP A 229 12.29 38.82 -16.98
C ASP A 229 11.31 39.61 -17.85
N ALA A 230 10.05 39.18 -17.91
CA ALA A 230 8.99 39.86 -18.66
C ALA A 230 8.50 41.16 -18.00
N ALA A 231 8.68 41.33 -16.69
CA ALA A 231 8.24 42.53 -15.96
C ALA A 231 8.93 43.79 -16.49
N THR A 232 8.15 44.84 -16.72
CA THR A 232 8.61 46.13 -17.26
C THR A 232 8.66 47.24 -16.23
N THR A 233 8.06 47.00 -15.05
CA THR A 233 8.01 47.95 -13.94
C THR A 233 8.45 47.29 -12.61
N PRO A 234 8.87 48.09 -11.61
CA PRO A 234 9.18 47.59 -10.27
C PRO A 234 8.00 46.85 -9.60
N ASP A 235 6.78 47.35 -9.78
CA ASP A 235 5.56 46.73 -9.20
C ASP A 235 5.30 45.34 -9.81
N GLU A 236 5.51 45.18 -11.12
CA GLU A 236 5.41 43.87 -11.78
C GLU A 236 6.50 42.91 -11.32
N ILE A 237 7.73 43.37 -11.07
CA ILE A 237 8.81 42.55 -10.51
C ILE A 237 8.43 42.06 -9.11
N ALA A 238 7.95 42.96 -8.25
CA ALA A 238 7.56 42.62 -6.88
C ALA A 238 6.41 41.60 -6.87
N LYS A 239 5.42 41.77 -7.76
CA LYS A 239 4.32 40.82 -7.93
C LYS A 239 4.82 39.46 -8.43
N ALA A 240 5.66 39.44 -9.47
CA ALA A 240 6.22 38.19 -10.02
C ALA A 240 7.07 37.44 -8.99
N GLU A 241 7.83 38.15 -8.16
CA GLU A 241 8.58 37.57 -7.05
C GLU A 241 7.65 36.94 -6.01
N ALA A 242 6.61 37.67 -5.58
CA ALA A 242 5.64 37.17 -4.59
C ALA A 242 4.91 35.92 -5.10
N ASP A 243 4.32 35.99 -6.31
CA ASP A 243 3.63 34.87 -6.94
C ASP A 243 4.57 33.65 -7.12
N GLY A 244 5.82 33.90 -7.52
CA GLY A 244 6.84 32.88 -7.68
C GLY A 244 7.19 32.19 -6.36
N LYS A 245 7.37 32.95 -5.28
CA LYS A 245 7.61 32.37 -3.94
C LYS A 245 6.45 31.50 -3.47
N ASP A 246 5.22 31.92 -3.72
CA ASP A 246 4.04 31.15 -3.32
C ASP A 246 3.89 29.85 -4.11
N LYS A 247 4.13 29.88 -5.43
CA LYS A 247 4.20 28.64 -6.24
C LYS A 247 5.30 27.70 -5.77
N ILE A 248 6.49 28.21 -5.45
CA ILE A 248 7.61 27.41 -4.95
C ILE A 248 7.25 26.76 -3.61
N LYS A 249 6.63 27.49 -2.68
CA LYS A 249 6.16 26.92 -1.40
C LYS A 249 5.11 25.83 -1.62
N ALA A 250 4.17 26.03 -2.55
CA ALA A 250 3.11 25.09 -2.85
C ALA A 250 3.60 23.78 -3.49
N ALA A 251 4.79 23.77 -4.10
CA ALA A 251 5.39 22.56 -4.67
C ALA A 251 5.78 21.51 -3.61
N TYR A 252 5.98 21.93 -2.35
CA TYR A 252 6.18 21.00 -1.24
C TYR A 252 4.84 20.54 -0.68
N VAL A 253 4.61 19.24 -0.76
CA VAL A 253 3.46 18.57 -0.18
C VAL A 253 3.97 17.58 0.85
N PRO A 254 3.75 17.83 2.17
CA PRO A 254 4.25 16.95 3.22
C PRO A 254 3.75 15.50 3.06
N GLY A 255 4.62 14.54 3.36
CA GLY A 255 4.27 13.13 3.40
C GLY A 255 3.28 12.82 4.53
N LYS A 256 2.47 11.77 4.36
CA LYS A 256 1.61 11.28 5.45
C LYS A 256 2.47 10.69 6.56
N ASP A 257 2.10 10.87 7.82
CA ASP A 257 2.82 10.28 8.95
C ASP A 257 3.14 8.79 8.74
N LEU A 258 4.38 8.40 9.02
CA LEU A 258 4.90 7.05 8.81
C LEU A 258 4.05 5.98 9.51
N SER A 259 3.52 6.27 10.70
CA SER A 259 2.65 5.34 11.46
C SER A 259 1.34 5.07 10.72
N SER A 260 0.73 6.12 10.13
CA SER A 260 -0.44 5.96 9.27
C SER A 260 -0.13 5.12 8.02
N GLN A 261 1.05 5.32 7.41
CA GLN A 261 1.49 4.51 6.27
C GLN A 261 1.66 3.03 6.65
N LYS A 262 2.28 2.75 7.81
CA LYS A 262 2.41 1.38 8.35
C LYS A 262 1.05 0.72 8.59
N ASN A 263 0.09 1.44 9.16
CA ASN A 263 -1.25 0.90 9.40
C ASN A 263 -1.96 0.53 8.09
N ASN A 264 -1.88 1.37 7.06
CA ASN A 264 -2.43 1.06 5.74
C ASN A 264 -1.74 -0.16 5.12
N ALA A 265 -0.41 -0.23 5.20
CA ALA A 265 0.38 -1.37 4.73
C ALA A 265 -0.02 -2.69 5.41
N LYS A 266 -0.23 -2.68 6.74
CA LYS A 266 -0.71 -3.85 7.48
C LYS A 266 -2.12 -4.27 7.05
N GLN A 267 -3.00 -3.31 6.74
CA GLN A 267 -4.32 -3.61 6.19
C GLN A 267 -4.21 -4.30 4.83
N GLU A 268 -3.35 -3.80 3.93
CA GLU A 268 -3.12 -4.45 2.64
C GLU A 268 -2.61 -5.89 2.77
N ILE A 269 -1.74 -6.16 3.76
CA ILE A 269 -1.28 -7.52 4.08
C ILE A 269 -2.43 -8.40 4.61
N ALA A 270 -3.29 -7.85 5.45
CA ALA A 270 -4.46 -8.59 5.98
C ALA A 270 -5.48 -8.93 4.88
N ASP A 271 -5.69 -8.02 3.93
CA ASP A 271 -6.59 -8.22 2.79
C ASP A 271 -6.05 -9.31 1.85
N GLU A 272 -4.74 -9.30 1.58
CA GLU A 272 -4.07 -10.34 0.79
C GLU A 272 -4.16 -11.71 1.48
N ALA A 273 -3.91 -11.75 2.79
CA ALA A 273 -4.02 -12.98 3.58
C ALA A 273 -5.45 -13.56 3.54
N THR A 274 -6.46 -12.70 3.62
CA THR A 274 -7.86 -13.10 3.49
C THR A 274 -8.12 -13.72 2.11
N THR A 275 -7.60 -13.09 1.05
CA THR A 275 -7.71 -13.59 -0.33
C THR A 275 -7.11 -14.99 -0.47
N VAL A 276 -5.88 -15.20 0.04
CA VAL A 276 -5.20 -16.50 -0.03
C VAL A 276 -5.90 -17.56 0.84
N LYS A 277 -6.34 -17.22 2.06
CA LYS A 277 -7.10 -18.16 2.91
C LYS A 277 -8.42 -18.59 2.28
N ASN A 278 -9.09 -17.68 1.57
CA ASN A 278 -10.30 -18.01 0.81
C ASN A 278 -9.99 -18.96 -0.36
N ARG A 279 -8.86 -18.77 -1.05
CA ARG A 279 -8.39 -19.68 -2.10
C ARG A 279 -8.07 -21.09 -1.54
N ILE A 280 -7.38 -21.18 -0.40
CA ILE A 280 -7.13 -22.45 0.31
C ILE A 280 -8.45 -23.13 0.69
N ASN A 281 -9.41 -22.36 1.22
CA ASN A 281 -10.73 -22.87 1.61
C ASN A 281 -11.50 -23.46 0.43
N ALA A 282 -11.48 -22.78 -0.71
CA ALA A 282 -12.20 -23.17 -1.91
C ALA A 282 -11.57 -24.35 -2.67
N ASP A 283 -10.37 -24.79 -2.29
CA ASP A 283 -9.71 -25.91 -2.95
C ASP A 283 -10.26 -27.25 -2.44
N ASP A 284 -11.20 -27.85 -3.16
CA ASP A 284 -11.84 -29.13 -2.79
C ASP A 284 -10.91 -30.35 -2.89
N ASN A 285 -9.72 -30.18 -3.50
CA ASN A 285 -8.72 -31.24 -3.62
C ASN A 285 -7.76 -31.26 -2.42
N LEU A 286 -7.82 -30.30 -1.50
CA LEU A 286 -7.03 -30.30 -0.27
C LEU A 286 -7.75 -31.02 0.89
N PRO A 287 -7.09 -31.98 1.58
CA PRO A 287 -7.55 -32.50 2.86
C PRO A 287 -7.67 -31.40 3.92
N THR A 288 -8.57 -31.58 4.90
CA THR A 288 -8.79 -30.58 5.96
C THR A 288 -7.50 -30.30 6.75
N THR A 289 -6.67 -31.32 6.97
CA THR A 289 -5.37 -31.19 7.66
C THR A 289 -4.41 -30.27 6.90
N GLU A 290 -4.33 -30.40 5.58
CA GLU A 290 -3.46 -29.56 4.73
C GLU A 290 -4.01 -28.14 4.58
N LYS A 291 -5.34 -27.97 4.48
CA LYS A 291 -5.98 -26.64 4.52
C LYS A 291 -5.62 -25.89 5.79
N ASN A 292 -5.66 -26.57 6.94
CA ASN A 292 -5.33 -25.96 8.23
C ASN A 292 -3.85 -25.58 8.31
N LYS A 293 -2.95 -26.45 7.81
CA LYS A 293 -1.52 -26.16 7.72
C LYS A 293 -1.24 -24.93 6.87
N GLN A 294 -1.75 -24.86 5.64
CA GLN A 294 -1.52 -23.71 4.76
C GLN A 294 -2.09 -22.42 5.33
N LYS A 295 -3.25 -22.44 6.00
CA LYS A 295 -3.79 -21.24 6.68
C LYS A 295 -2.88 -20.74 7.81
N GLN A 296 -2.31 -21.67 8.59
CA GLN A 296 -1.34 -21.34 9.62
C GLN A 296 -0.06 -20.74 9.02
N ASP A 297 0.40 -21.28 7.89
CA ASP A 297 1.56 -20.76 7.18
C ASP A 297 1.29 -19.35 6.60
N VAL A 298 0.05 -19.06 6.16
CA VAL A 298 -0.37 -17.69 5.82
C VAL A 298 -0.29 -16.77 7.04
N ASP A 299 -0.77 -17.20 8.21
CA ASP A 299 -0.67 -16.41 9.45
C ASP A 299 0.78 -16.11 9.85
N ASN A 300 1.68 -17.08 9.67
CA ASN A 300 3.11 -16.88 9.89
C ASN A 300 3.70 -15.86 8.90
N ALA A 301 3.36 -15.96 7.61
CA ALA A 301 3.83 -15.02 6.59
C ALA A 301 3.32 -13.59 6.84
N VAL A 302 2.08 -13.44 7.32
CA VAL A 302 1.51 -12.15 7.77
C VAL A 302 2.28 -11.59 8.95
N ALA A 303 2.60 -12.40 9.95
CA ALA A 303 3.38 -11.97 11.11
C ALA A 303 4.77 -11.47 10.69
N GLU A 304 5.46 -12.19 9.80
CA GLU A 304 6.74 -11.75 9.23
C GLU A 304 6.62 -10.43 8.46
N ALA A 305 5.61 -10.29 7.60
CA ALA A 305 5.37 -9.06 6.83
C ALA A 305 5.08 -7.86 7.75
N ASN A 306 4.24 -8.06 8.77
CA ASN A 306 3.93 -7.03 9.76
C ASN A 306 5.17 -6.62 10.57
N ALA A 307 6.03 -7.57 10.94
CA ALA A 307 7.29 -7.27 11.62
C ALA A 307 8.25 -6.47 10.73
N ALA A 308 8.33 -6.78 9.44
CA ALA A 308 9.12 -6.01 8.48
C ALA A 308 8.56 -4.58 8.28
N ILE A 309 7.23 -4.43 8.21
CA ILE A 309 6.56 -3.12 8.16
C ILE A 309 6.82 -2.32 9.44
N ASP A 310 6.79 -2.96 10.61
CA ASP A 310 7.08 -2.31 11.89
C ASP A 310 8.54 -1.85 11.97
N ALA A 311 9.47 -2.65 11.45
CA ALA A 311 10.89 -2.32 11.40
C ALA A 311 11.24 -1.23 10.36
N ALA A 312 10.40 -1.03 9.34
CA ALA A 312 10.65 -0.03 8.30
C ALA A 312 10.72 1.39 8.89
N THR A 313 11.75 2.14 8.52
CA THR A 313 12.00 3.51 8.97
C THR A 313 11.65 4.55 7.91
N THR A 314 11.41 4.10 6.67
CA THR A 314 11.07 4.94 5.53
C THR A 314 9.86 4.41 4.77
N PRO A 315 9.13 5.25 4.03
CA PRO A 315 8.04 4.83 3.14
C PRO A 315 8.47 3.80 2.08
N ASP A 316 9.69 3.90 1.56
CA ASP A 316 10.21 2.96 0.55
C ASP A 316 10.43 1.56 1.16
N GLU A 317 10.93 1.48 2.39
CA GLU A 317 11.05 0.22 3.12
C GLU A 317 9.68 -0.39 3.44
N ILE A 318 8.66 0.43 3.77
CA ILE A 318 7.27 -0.04 3.93
C ILE A 318 6.76 -0.64 2.63
N ALA A 319 6.90 0.08 1.51
CA ALA A 319 6.45 -0.39 0.19
C ALA A 319 7.12 -1.72 -0.19
N LYS A 320 8.43 -1.84 0.07
CA LYS A 320 9.16 -3.10 -0.13
C LYS A 320 8.64 -4.23 0.76
N ALA A 321 8.43 -3.97 2.05
CA ALA A 321 7.92 -4.96 3.00
C ALA A 321 6.52 -5.46 2.61
N VAL A 322 5.65 -4.57 2.11
CA VAL A 322 4.34 -4.95 1.56
C VAL A 322 4.50 -5.86 0.34
N ALA A 323 5.34 -5.48 -0.63
CA ALA A 323 5.55 -6.27 -1.84
C ALA A 323 6.09 -7.68 -1.52
N ASP A 324 7.12 -7.75 -0.68
CA ASP A 324 7.72 -9.02 -0.25
C ASP A 324 6.72 -9.86 0.56
N GLY A 325 5.96 -9.22 1.45
CA GLY A 325 4.93 -9.87 2.27
C GLY A 325 3.82 -10.48 1.43
N LYS A 326 3.27 -9.73 0.47
CA LYS A 326 2.25 -10.24 -0.47
C LYS A 326 2.80 -11.39 -1.31
N ALA A 327 4.05 -11.32 -1.77
CA ALA A 327 4.66 -12.41 -2.52
C ALA A 327 4.78 -13.70 -1.68
N LYS A 328 5.25 -13.59 -0.42
CA LYS A 328 5.34 -14.72 0.51
C LYS A 328 3.96 -15.32 0.81
N ILE A 329 2.97 -14.48 1.12
CA ILE A 329 1.60 -14.92 1.42
C ILE A 329 1.01 -15.68 0.22
N ASN A 330 1.17 -15.17 -1.00
CA ASN A 330 0.70 -15.84 -2.21
C ASN A 330 1.38 -17.19 -2.46
N ALA A 331 2.67 -17.30 -2.15
CA ALA A 331 3.44 -18.53 -2.34
C ALA A 331 3.03 -19.68 -1.38
N VAL A 332 2.31 -19.38 -0.29
CA VAL A 332 1.84 -20.41 0.66
C VAL A 332 0.79 -21.34 0.04
N TYR A 333 -0.05 -20.82 -0.87
CA TYR A 333 -1.08 -21.65 -1.48
C TYR A 333 -0.46 -22.69 -2.43
N VAL A 334 -0.61 -23.96 -2.06
CA VAL A 334 -0.25 -25.10 -2.90
C VAL A 334 -1.51 -25.88 -3.20
N GLN A 335 -1.83 -25.99 -4.48
CA GLN A 335 -3.03 -26.67 -4.95
C GLN A 335 -3.05 -28.16 -4.55
N GLY A 336 -4.22 -28.64 -4.12
CA GLY A 336 -4.43 -30.06 -3.84
C GLY A 336 -4.29 -30.94 -5.09
N LYS A 337 -3.82 -32.18 -4.94
CA LYS A 337 -3.78 -33.15 -6.03
C LYS A 337 -5.19 -33.53 -6.44
N ASP A 338 -5.46 -33.72 -7.74
CA ASP A 338 -6.78 -34.13 -8.20
C ASP A 338 -7.30 -35.39 -7.48
N LEU A 339 -8.59 -35.38 -7.13
CA LEU A 339 -9.25 -36.44 -6.39
C LEU A 339 -9.01 -37.83 -7.01
N SER A 340 -9.03 -37.94 -8.34
CA SER A 340 -8.75 -39.19 -9.07
C SER A 340 -7.34 -39.74 -8.80
N ASN A 341 -6.33 -38.86 -8.77
CA ASN A 341 -4.97 -39.28 -8.45
C ASN A 341 -4.85 -39.72 -6.98
N GLN A 342 -5.56 -39.05 -6.07
CA GLN A 342 -5.60 -39.47 -4.66
C GLN A 342 -6.26 -40.84 -4.50
N LYS A 343 -7.37 -41.11 -5.18
CA LYS A 343 -8.02 -42.43 -5.19
C LYS A 343 -7.10 -43.51 -5.72
N ASN A 344 -6.40 -43.26 -6.84
CA ASN A 344 -5.49 -44.24 -7.42
C ASN A 344 -4.34 -44.59 -6.46
N ASN A 345 -3.75 -43.59 -5.78
CA ASN A 345 -2.71 -43.84 -4.79
C ASN A 345 -3.25 -44.64 -3.58
N ALA A 346 -4.42 -44.28 -3.07
CA ALA A 346 -5.08 -45.00 -1.98
C ALA A 346 -5.36 -46.48 -2.32
N LYS A 347 -5.83 -46.76 -3.55
CA LYS A 347 -6.04 -48.13 -4.03
C LYS A 347 -4.72 -48.90 -4.15
N GLN A 348 -3.64 -48.25 -4.56
CA GLN A 348 -2.32 -48.86 -4.58
C GLN A 348 -1.84 -49.21 -3.16
N ASP A 349 -2.06 -48.32 -2.19
CA ASP A 349 -1.73 -48.57 -0.78
C ASP A 349 -2.53 -49.75 -0.20
N ILE A 350 -3.81 -49.87 -0.56
CA ILE A 350 -4.66 -51.02 -0.21
C ILE A 350 -4.13 -52.32 -0.84
N ALA A 351 -3.73 -52.29 -2.11
CA ALA A 351 -3.20 -53.45 -2.81
C ALA A 351 -1.87 -53.94 -2.20
N ASN A 352 -1.00 -53.00 -1.82
CA ASN A 352 0.25 -53.31 -1.14
C ASN A 352 -0.02 -53.96 0.23
N GLU A 353 -0.90 -53.35 1.04
CA GLU A 353 -1.28 -53.89 2.35
C GLU A 353 -1.86 -55.32 2.25
N ALA A 354 -2.72 -55.55 1.27
CA ALA A 354 -3.30 -56.87 1.02
C ALA A 354 -2.25 -57.91 0.64
N THR A 355 -1.24 -57.52 -0.14
CA THR A 355 -0.11 -58.38 -0.50
C THR A 355 0.67 -58.79 0.75
N ASP A 356 0.96 -57.84 1.63
CA ASP A 356 1.70 -58.09 2.88
C ASP A 356 0.94 -59.01 3.84
N VAL A 357 -0.38 -58.83 3.97
CA VAL A 357 -1.21 -59.70 4.81
C VAL A 357 -1.35 -61.11 4.21
N LYS A 358 -1.53 -61.24 2.89
CA LYS A 358 -1.57 -62.56 2.23
C LYS A 358 -0.26 -63.32 2.39
N ASN A 359 0.87 -62.64 2.27
CA ASN A 359 2.18 -63.22 2.54
C ASN A 359 2.30 -63.71 4.00
N SER A 360 1.74 -62.96 4.95
CA SER A 360 1.70 -63.36 6.36
C SER A 360 0.83 -64.61 6.60
N ILE A 361 -0.33 -64.71 5.94
CA ILE A 361 -1.18 -65.91 5.95
C ILE A 361 -0.45 -67.12 5.36
N ASP A 362 0.24 -66.93 4.23
CA ASP A 362 0.99 -68.01 3.57
C ASP A 362 2.16 -68.51 4.42
N ALA A 363 2.84 -67.61 5.13
CA ALA A 363 3.93 -67.94 6.03
C ALA A 363 3.49 -68.64 7.34
N ASP A 364 2.22 -68.55 7.74
CA ASP A 364 1.73 -69.18 8.97
C ASP A 364 1.65 -70.71 8.82
N GLN A 365 2.58 -71.43 9.45
CA GLN A 365 2.65 -72.90 9.42
C GLN A 365 1.58 -73.58 10.30
N ASN A 366 0.87 -72.82 11.12
CA ASN A 366 -0.15 -73.34 12.04
C ASN A 366 -1.55 -73.35 11.43
N LEU A 367 -1.73 -72.86 10.19
CA LEU A 367 -2.99 -72.90 9.48
C LEU A 367 -3.07 -74.10 8.54
N THR A 368 -4.25 -74.71 8.42
CA THR A 368 -4.56 -75.67 7.35
C THR A 368 -4.58 -74.98 6.00
N THR A 369 -4.35 -75.72 4.92
CA THR A 369 -4.44 -75.18 3.55
C THR A 369 -5.81 -74.54 3.30
N ALA A 370 -6.90 -75.20 3.72
CA ALA A 370 -8.25 -74.67 3.59
C ALA A 370 -8.47 -73.36 4.38
N THR A 371 -7.89 -73.22 5.57
CA THR A 371 -8.02 -71.98 6.36
C THR A 371 -7.24 -70.84 5.72
N LYS A 372 -6.05 -71.11 5.16
CA LYS A 372 -5.28 -70.11 4.41
C LYS A 372 -6.07 -69.60 3.21
N GLU A 373 -6.68 -70.49 2.44
CA GLU A 373 -7.51 -70.11 1.29
C GLU A 373 -8.69 -69.22 1.70
N GLU A 374 -9.39 -69.59 2.76
CA GLU A 374 -10.52 -68.80 3.26
C GLU A 374 -10.08 -67.42 3.79
N GLN A 375 -8.97 -67.34 4.54
CA GLN A 375 -8.45 -66.05 5.01
C GLN A 375 -7.96 -65.16 3.85
N LYS A 376 -7.31 -65.73 2.82
CA LYS A 376 -6.92 -64.97 1.63
C LYS A 376 -8.13 -64.44 0.86
N LYS A 377 -9.22 -65.21 0.80
CA LYS A 377 -10.50 -64.76 0.24
C LYS A 377 -11.12 -63.64 1.09
N ASN A 378 -11.02 -63.69 2.41
CA ASN A 378 -11.44 -62.59 3.28
C ASN A 378 -10.61 -61.31 3.06
N VAL A 379 -9.31 -61.43 2.80
CA VAL A 379 -8.48 -60.29 2.38
C VAL A 379 -8.99 -59.71 1.05
N ASP A 380 -9.28 -60.55 0.05
CA ASP A 380 -9.82 -60.09 -1.24
C ASP A 380 -11.17 -59.36 -1.10
N ASN A 381 -12.05 -59.87 -0.24
CA ASN A 381 -13.32 -59.20 0.08
C ASN A 381 -13.08 -57.83 0.74
N ALA A 382 -12.17 -57.76 1.73
CA ALA A 382 -11.82 -56.51 2.39
C ALA A 382 -11.20 -55.48 1.44
N VAL A 383 -10.38 -55.91 0.48
CA VAL A 383 -9.84 -55.06 -0.60
C VAL A 383 -10.97 -54.53 -1.49
N ALA A 384 -11.91 -55.39 -1.91
CA ALA A 384 -13.04 -54.96 -2.74
C ALA A 384 -13.91 -53.92 -2.02
N GLU A 385 -14.21 -54.13 -0.73
CA GLU A 385 -14.93 -53.18 0.11
C GLU A 385 -14.17 -51.85 0.25
N ALA A 386 -12.87 -51.89 0.53
CA ALA A 386 -12.03 -50.71 0.65
C ALA A 386 -11.98 -49.89 -0.65
N ASN A 387 -11.79 -50.57 -1.79
CA ASN A 387 -11.78 -49.93 -3.10
C ASN A 387 -13.14 -49.29 -3.44
N ALA A 388 -14.24 -49.95 -3.11
CA ALA A 388 -15.58 -49.39 -3.29
C ALA A 388 -15.82 -48.16 -2.40
N ALA A 389 -15.37 -48.18 -1.15
CA ALA A 389 -15.44 -47.03 -0.25
C ALA A 389 -14.58 -45.85 -0.76
N ILE A 390 -13.36 -46.12 -1.25
CA ILE A 390 -12.49 -45.11 -1.88
C ILE A 390 -13.14 -44.53 -3.14
N ASP A 391 -13.79 -45.35 -3.97
CA ASP A 391 -14.50 -44.87 -5.16
C ASP A 391 -15.71 -44.00 -4.79
N ALA A 392 -16.44 -44.36 -3.74
CA ALA A 392 -17.58 -43.60 -3.24
C ALA A 392 -17.18 -42.28 -2.56
N ALA A 393 -15.95 -42.17 -2.04
CA ALA A 393 -15.48 -40.96 -1.37
C ALA A 393 -15.48 -39.75 -2.32
N THR A 394 -16.14 -38.67 -1.92
CA THR A 394 -16.25 -37.43 -2.70
C THR A 394 -15.26 -36.35 -2.25
N THR A 395 -14.52 -36.59 -1.16
CA THR A 395 -13.56 -35.65 -0.59
C THR A 395 -12.22 -36.34 -0.31
N PRO A 396 -11.10 -35.59 -0.26
CA PRO A 396 -9.81 -36.13 0.16
C PRO A 396 -9.83 -36.80 1.53
N ASP A 397 -10.52 -36.20 2.51
CA ASP A 397 -10.64 -36.76 3.86
C ASP A 397 -11.41 -38.08 3.85
N GLY A 398 -12.45 -38.20 3.03
CA GLY A 398 -13.19 -39.44 2.84
C GLY A 398 -12.32 -40.56 2.24
N ILE A 399 -11.41 -40.22 1.31
CA ILE A 399 -10.45 -41.18 0.76
C ILE A 399 -9.49 -41.66 1.85
N VAL A 400 -8.93 -40.75 2.65
CA VAL A 400 -8.03 -41.08 3.77
C VAL A 400 -8.74 -41.99 4.78
N GLN A 401 -9.97 -41.67 5.16
CA GLN A 401 -10.77 -42.50 6.06
C GLN A 401 -11.01 -43.91 5.49
N ALA A 402 -11.51 -44.00 4.25
CA ALA A 402 -11.79 -45.27 3.58
C ALA A 402 -10.53 -46.14 3.44
N THR A 403 -9.37 -45.52 3.17
CA THR A 403 -8.08 -46.20 3.11
C THR A 403 -7.71 -46.81 4.46
N ASN A 404 -7.77 -46.02 5.54
CA ASN A 404 -7.42 -46.49 6.88
C ASN A 404 -8.37 -47.61 7.37
N GLU A 405 -9.67 -47.45 7.16
CA GLU A 405 -10.66 -48.48 7.49
C GLU A 405 -10.45 -49.76 6.67
N GLY A 406 -10.13 -49.61 5.38
CA GLY A 406 -9.79 -50.72 4.50
C GLY A 406 -8.57 -51.50 4.98
N LYS A 407 -7.47 -50.80 5.32
CA LYS A 407 -6.26 -51.42 5.89
C LYS A 407 -6.55 -52.16 7.19
N ASN A 408 -7.39 -51.61 8.06
CA ASN A 408 -7.78 -52.27 9.31
C ASN A 408 -8.56 -53.56 9.06
N LYS A 409 -9.50 -53.56 8.11
CA LYS A 409 -10.25 -54.77 7.72
C LYS A 409 -9.35 -55.83 7.08
N ILE A 410 -8.41 -55.42 6.23
CA ILE A 410 -7.41 -56.31 5.62
C ILE A 410 -6.57 -56.99 6.70
N HIS A 411 -6.05 -56.23 7.67
CA HIS A 411 -5.33 -56.81 8.82
C HIS A 411 -6.18 -57.78 9.62
N ALA A 412 -7.45 -57.44 9.88
CA ALA A 412 -8.36 -58.28 10.65
C ALA A 412 -8.73 -59.61 9.96
N ALA A 413 -8.52 -59.73 8.65
CA ALA A 413 -8.78 -60.97 7.91
C ALA A 413 -7.76 -62.08 8.22
N TYR A 414 -6.56 -61.73 8.72
CA TYR A 414 -5.57 -62.70 9.17
C TYR A 414 -5.83 -63.08 10.63
N VAL A 415 -6.11 -64.37 10.86
CA VAL A 415 -6.26 -64.95 12.19
C VAL A 415 -5.20 -66.04 12.36
N PRO A 416 -4.18 -65.83 13.21
CA PRO A 416 -3.11 -66.79 13.39
C PRO A 416 -3.59 -68.17 13.84
N GLY A 417 -2.96 -69.23 13.32
CA GLY A 417 -3.27 -70.60 13.70
C GLY A 417 -2.85 -70.92 15.15
N LYS A 418 -3.57 -71.84 15.80
CA LYS A 418 -3.14 -72.39 17.10
C LYS A 418 -1.82 -73.13 16.93
N ASN A 419 -0.91 -73.05 17.90
CA ASN A 419 0.36 -73.78 17.81
C ASN A 419 0.12 -75.29 17.59
N LEU A 420 0.95 -75.93 16.74
CA LEU A 420 0.78 -77.32 16.30
C LEU A 420 0.64 -78.30 17.47
N SER A 421 1.36 -78.07 18.58
CA SER A 421 1.25 -78.91 19.79
C SER A 421 -0.13 -78.86 20.44
N THR A 422 -0.76 -77.68 20.49
CA THR A 422 -2.14 -77.52 20.95
C THR A 422 -3.11 -78.24 20.03
N GLN A 423 -2.93 -78.12 18.71
CA GLN A 423 -3.78 -78.83 17.75
C GLN A 423 -3.69 -80.35 17.89
N LYS A 424 -2.48 -80.90 18.10
CA LYS A 424 -2.29 -82.33 18.36
C LYS A 424 -3.00 -82.77 19.64
N ASN A 425 -2.92 -81.99 20.71
CA ASN A 425 -3.60 -82.32 21.96
C ASN A 425 -5.13 -82.30 21.80
N ASP A 426 -5.66 -81.26 21.14
CA ASP A 426 -7.10 -81.15 20.83
C ASP A 426 -7.55 -82.37 19.98
N ALA A 427 -6.77 -82.76 18.97
CA ALA A 427 -7.03 -83.91 18.11
C ALA A 427 -7.02 -85.26 18.86
N LYS A 428 -6.06 -85.48 19.76
CA LYS A 428 -6.01 -86.70 20.59
C LYS A 428 -7.20 -86.81 21.53
N GLN A 429 -7.65 -85.69 22.09
CA GLN A 429 -8.85 -85.66 22.92
C GLN A 429 -10.09 -86.05 22.11
N ASP A 430 -10.24 -85.50 20.90
CA ASP A 430 -11.35 -85.84 20.00
C ASP A 430 -11.38 -87.34 19.63
N ILE A 431 -10.21 -87.95 19.41
CA ILE A 431 -10.06 -89.40 19.23
C ILE A 431 -10.50 -90.19 20.48
N ALA A 432 -10.08 -89.76 21.68
CA ALA A 432 -10.42 -90.41 22.93
C ALA A 432 -11.94 -90.35 23.22
N ASP A 433 -12.58 -89.23 22.89
CA ASP A 433 -14.03 -89.04 23.07
C ASP A 433 -14.83 -89.96 22.14
N VAL A 434 -14.43 -90.07 20.86
CA VAL A 434 -15.05 -91.01 19.90
C VAL A 434 -14.85 -92.46 20.35
N ALA A 435 -13.66 -92.83 20.79
CA ALA A 435 -13.39 -94.18 21.28
C ALA A 435 -14.25 -94.54 22.50
N THR A 436 -14.40 -93.61 23.44
CA THR A 436 -15.27 -93.78 24.62
C THR A 436 -16.72 -94.05 24.18
N THR A 437 -17.20 -93.31 23.19
CA THR A 437 -18.55 -93.47 22.63
C THR A 437 -18.72 -94.86 21.98
N VAL A 438 -17.78 -95.28 21.12
CA VAL A 438 -17.87 -96.58 20.43
C VAL A 438 -17.79 -97.75 21.40
N LYS A 439 -16.91 -97.69 22.41
CA LYS A 439 -16.86 -98.73 23.46
C LYS A 439 -18.17 -98.83 24.24
N GLY A 440 -18.80 -97.69 24.53
CA GLY A 440 -20.14 -97.65 25.13
C GLY A 440 -21.18 -98.37 24.26
N ASN A 441 -21.15 -98.16 22.93
CA ASN A 441 -22.04 -98.86 21.99
C ASN A 441 -21.78 -100.38 21.97
N ILE A 442 -20.51 -100.81 21.95
CA ILE A 442 -20.14 -102.24 22.03
C ILE A 442 -20.66 -102.88 23.32
N ASP A 443 -20.50 -102.20 24.46
CA ASP A 443 -20.95 -102.70 25.75
C ASP A 443 -22.48 -102.80 25.82
N ALA A 444 -23.19 -101.83 25.23
CA ALA A 444 -24.65 -101.81 25.16
C ALA A 444 -25.25 -102.83 24.19
N ASP A 445 -24.48 -103.36 23.24
CA ASP A 445 -24.97 -104.34 22.26
C ASP A 445 -25.27 -105.69 22.93
N GLY A 446 -26.56 -106.01 23.11
CA GLY A 446 -27.02 -107.24 23.76
C GLY A 446 -26.85 -108.51 22.91
N LEU A 447 -26.50 -108.39 21.63
CA LEU A 447 -26.35 -109.51 20.70
C LEU A 447 -24.91 -110.01 20.60
N LEU A 448 -23.94 -109.23 21.11
CA LEU A 448 -22.54 -109.64 21.18
C LEU A 448 -22.26 -110.48 22.43
N THR A 449 -21.51 -111.55 22.26
CA THR A 449 -20.94 -112.33 23.37
C THR A 449 -19.83 -111.54 24.08
N THR A 450 -19.50 -111.92 25.31
CA THR A 450 -18.39 -111.31 26.07
C THR A 450 -17.05 -111.39 25.30
N VAL A 451 -16.82 -112.47 24.56
CA VAL A 451 -15.60 -112.65 23.75
C VAL A 451 -15.59 -111.65 22.59
N GLU A 452 -16.70 -111.50 21.86
CA GLU A 452 -16.81 -110.54 20.75
C GLU A 452 -16.70 -109.09 21.25
N LYS A 453 -17.36 -108.74 22.37
CA LYS A 453 -17.23 -107.41 22.98
C LYS A 453 -15.78 -107.08 23.35
N ASN A 454 -15.07 -108.03 23.97
CA ASN A 454 -13.67 -107.83 24.34
C ASN A 454 -12.78 -107.68 23.11
N LYS A 455 -13.01 -108.46 22.04
CA LYS A 455 -12.27 -108.33 20.79
C LYS A 455 -12.52 -106.98 20.11
N GLN A 456 -13.76 -106.54 20.00
CA GLN A 456 -14.09 -105.24 19.37
C GLN A 456 -13.56 -104.06 20.20
N LYS A 457 -13.62 -104.12 21.54
CA LYS A 457 -13.01 -103.08 22.40
C LYS A 457 -11.49 -103.04 22.25
N GLN A 458 -10.83 -104.18 22.08
CA GLN A 458 -9.41 -104.25 21.76
C GLN A 458 -9.11 -103.65 20.39
N ASP A 459 -9.97 -103.88 19.39
CA ASP A 459 -9.83 -103.27 18.07
C ASP A 459 -9.99 -101.75 18.13
N VAL A 460 -10.90 -101.22 18.97
CA VAL A 460 -10.99 -99.79 19.26
C VAL A 460 -9.69 -99.27 19.88
N ASP A 461 -9.13 -99.96 20.89
CA ASP A 461 -7.87 -99.55 21.52
C ASP A 461 -6.70 -99.51 20.53
N ASN A 462 -6.62 -100.50 19.65
CA ASN A 462 -5.61 -100.54 18.58
C ASN A 462 -5.79 -99.37 17.61
N ALA A 463 -7.03 -99.11 17.17
CA ALA A 463 -7.34 -98.00 16.27
C ALA A 463 -7.01 -96.63 16.90
N VAL A 464 -7.25 -96.45 18.21
CA VAL A 464 -6.86 -95.26 18.97
C VAL A 464 -5.33 -95.10 19.01
N ALA A 465 -4.59 -96.18 19.29
CA ALA A 465 -3.14 -96.15 19.33
C ALA A 465 -2.55 -95.77 17.95
N GLU A 466 -3.09 -96.34 16.87
CA GLU A 466 -2.71 -95.99 15.50
C GLU A 466 -3.02 -94.52 15.18
N ALA A 467 -4.21 -94.02 15.53
CA ALA A 467 -4.61 -92.63 15.30
C ALA A 467 -3.71 -91.65 16.07
N ASN A 468 -3.43 -91.92 17.35
CA ASN A 468 -2.55 -91.10 18.17
C ASN A 468 -1.12 -91.07 17.63
N ALA A 469 -0.59 -92.20 17.16
CA ALA A 469 0.73 -92.26 16.53
C ALA A 469 0.78 -91.45 15.23
N ALA A 470 -0.27 -91.51 14.41
CA ALA A 470 -0.39 -90.70 13.20
C ALA A 470 -0.47 -89.19 13.52
N ILE A 471 -1.24 -88.80 14.54
CA ILE A 471 -1.31 -87.40 15.04
C ILE A 471 0.06 -86.94 15.56
N ASP A 472 0.81 -87.78 16.28
CA ASP A 472 2.15 -87.45 16.77
C ASP A 472 3.15 -87.27 15.62
N ALA A 473 3.06 -88.11 14.59
CA ALA A 473 3.91 -88.03 13.40
C ALA A 473 3.58 -86.84 12.49
N ALA A 474 2.34 -86.33 12.54
CA ALA A 474 1.91 -85.21 11.71
C ALA A 474 2.79 -83.96 11.95
N THR A 475 3.28 -83.36 10.87
CA THR A 475 4.11 -82.15 10.89
C THR A 475 3.32 -80.90 10.52
N THR A 476 2.09 -81.07 10.00
CA THR A 476 1.21 -79.99 9.57
C THR A 476 -0.20 -80.14 10.14
N PRO A 477 -0.97 -79.04 10.24
CA PRO A 477 -2.39 -79.09 10.60
C PRO A 477 -3.24 -79.99 9.68
N ASP A 478 -2.94 -80.03 8.38
CA ASP A 478 -3.67 -80.87 7.41
C ASP A 478 -3.43 -82.37 7.67
N GLU A 479 -2.20 -82.75 8.00
CA GLU A 479 -1.87 -84.13 8.41
C GLU A 479 -2.55 -84.51 9.72
N ILE A 480 -2.66 -83.60 10.69
CA ILE A 480 -3.42 -83.83 11.93
C ILE A 480 -4.90 -84.07 11.60
N ALA A 481 -5.51 -83.18 10.79
CA ALA A 481 -6.92 -83.30 10.41
C ALA A 481 -7.21 -84.63 9.68
N LYS A 482 -6.30 -85.04 8.78
CA LYS A 482 -6.39 -86.35 8.11
C LYS A 482 -6.27 -87.51 9.10
N ALA A 483 -5.29 -87.47 10.00
CA ALA A 483 -5.10 -88.52 11.00
C ALA A 483 -6.31 -88.68 11.92
N VAL A 484 -6.96 -87.56 12.29
CA VAL A 484 -8.22 -87.58 13.05
C VAL A 484 -9.35 -88.23 12.24
N ALA A 485 -9.55 -87.85 10.98
CA ALA A 485 -10.59 -88.42 10.13
C ALA A 485 -10.41 -89.94 9.95
N ASP A 486 -9.21 -90.36 9.52
CA ASP A 486 -8.87 -91.78 9.35
C ASP A 486 -9.03 -92.56 10.67
N GLY A 487 -8.61 -91.95 11.79
CA GLY A 487 -8.71 -92.53 13.12
C GLY A 487 -10.16 -92.74 13.56
N LYS A 488 -11.01 -91.73 13.38
CA LYS A 488 -12.45 -91.83 13.67
C LYS A 488 -13.12 -92.91 12.83
N ASP A 489 -12.80 -93.00 11.54
CA ASP A 489 -13.36 -94.03 10.65
C ASP A 489 -12.98 -95.45 11.11
N LYS A 490 -11.70 -95.68 11.45
CA LYS A 490 -11.24 -96.97 11.98
C LYS A 490 -11.90 -97.32 13.31
N ILE A 491 -11.98 -96.36 14.23
CA ILE A 491 -12.59 -96.55 15.55
C ILE A 491 -14.08 -96.90 15.39
N ASN A 492 -14.83 -96.16 14.56
CA ASN A 492 -16.22 -96.46 14.28
C ASN A 492 -16.40 -97.83 13.59
N GLY A 493 -15.50 -98.17 12.66
CA GLY A 493 -15.50 -99.45 11.95
C GLY A 493 -15.18 -100.67 12.83
N ALA A 494 -14.55 -100.48 13.99
CA ALA A 494 -14.27 -101.56 14.94
C ALA A 494 -15.54 -102.13 15.59
N TYR A 495 -16.62 -101.34 15.67
CA TYR A 495 -17.91 -101.84 16.12
C TYR A 495 -18.62 -102.61 15.00
N GLN A 496 -18.90 -103.89 15.25
CA GLN A 496 -19.64 -104.77 14.36
C GLN A 496 -20.85 -105.33 15.13
N PRO A 497 -22.09 -104.99 14.73
CA PRO A 497 -23.28 -105.41 15.47
C PRO A 497 -23.38 -106.94 15.59
N GLY A 498 -23.84 -107.41 16.76
CA GLY A 498 -24.04 -108.84 17.00
C GLY A 498 -25.07 -109.44 16.03
N LYS A 499 -24.85 -110.70 15.62
CA LYS A 499 -25.82 -111.43 14.77
C LYS A 499 -27.05 -111.77 15.60
N ASP A 500 -28.25 -111.64 15.01
CA ASP A 500 -29.49 -111.97 15.71
C ASP A 500 -29.47 -113.41 16.25
N LEU A 501 -30.03 -113.57 17.45
CA LEU A 501 -30.05 -114.82 18.21
C LEU A 501 -30.69 -115.96 17.41
N SER A 502 -31.67 -115.64 16.55
CA SER A 502 -32.32 -116.61 15.67
C SER A 502 -31.34 -117.22 14.67
N SER A 503 -30.49 -116.40 14.07
CA SER A 503 -29.45 -116.83 13.14
C SER A 503 -28.37 -117.66 13.83
N GLN A 504 -27.95 -117.26 15.04
CA GLN A 504 -26.98 -118.02 15.83
C GLN A 504 -27.51 -119.40 16.23
N LYS A 505 -28.77 -119.48 16.72
CA LYS A 505 -29.42 -120.76 17.05
C LYS A 505 -29.56 -121.68 15.84
N ASN A 506 -29.87 -121.13 14.66
CA ASN A 506 -30.02 -121.92 13.45
C ASN A 506 -28.67 -122.51 12.99
N ASN A 507 -27.58 -121.74 13.02
CA ASN A 507 -26.24 -122.27 12.71
C ASN A 507 -25.80 -123.36 13.71
N ALA A 508 -25.98 -123.15 15.01
CA ALA A 508 -25.62 -124.16 16.01
C ALA A 508 -26.42 -125.46 15.84
N LYS A 509 -27.72 -125.36 15.53
CA LYS A 509 -28.54 -126.52 15.19
C LYS A 509 -28.03 -127.23 13.93
N GLN A 510 -27.61 -126.48 12.91
CA GLN A 510 -27.05 -127.02 11.67
C GLN A 510 -25.72 -127.77 11.93
N GLU A 511 -24.84 -127.21 12.77
CA GLU A 511 -23.57 -127.83 13.15
C GLU A 511 -23.79 -129.11 13.95
N ILE A 512 -24.69 -129.11 14.94
CA ILE A 512 -25.06 -130.32 15.70
C ILE A 512 -25.66 -131.38 14.76
N ALA A 513 -26.53 -130.98 13.84
CA ALA A 513 -27.10 -131.91 12.87
C ALA A 513 -26.04 -132.51 11.93
N ASN A 514 -25.04 -131.72 11.52
CA ASN A 514 -23.93 -132.20 10.69
C ASN A 514 -23.01 -133.16 11.46
N GLU A 515 -22.68 -132.85 12.72
CA GLU A 515 -21.87 -133.71 13.58
C GLU A 515 -22.59 -135.01 13.90
N ALA A 516 -23.88 -134.94 14.28
CA ALA A 516 -24.72 -136.12 14.51
C ALA A 516 -24.77 -137.02 13.26
N LYS A 517 -24.83 -136.44 12.07
CA LYS A 517 -24.74 -137.19 10.82
C LYS A 517 -23.38 -137.86 10.66
N SER A 518 -22.28 -137.13 10.84
CA SER A 518 -20.91 -137.68 10.75
C SER A 518 -20.67 -138.85 11.71
N VAL A 519 -21.17 -138.75 12.94
CA VAL A 519 -21.07 -139.82 13.94
C VAL A 519 -21.93 -141.02 13.54
N LYS A 520 -23.16 -140.81 13.04
CA LYS A 520 -24.00 -141.91 12.55
C LYS A 520 -23.39 -142.64 11.37
N ASP A 521 -22.81 -141.90 10.42
CA ASP A 521 -22.10 -142.47 9.27
C ASP A 521 -20.90 -143.31 9.77
N SER A 522 -20.15 -142.82 10.76
CA SER A 522 -19.03 -143.57 11.37
C SER A 522 -19.48 -144.85 12.08
N ILE A 523 -20.63 -144.84 12.76
CA ILE A 523 -21.23 -146.04 13.38
C ILE A 523 -21.63 -147.06 12.32
N ASP A 524 -22.19 -146.60 11.20
CA ASP A 524 -22.58 -147.47 10.10
C ASP A 524 -21.39 -148.16 9.43
N ASP A 525 -20.26 -147.47 9.34
CA ASP A 525 -19.03 -148.00 8.73
C ASP A 525 -18.22 -148.92 9.67
N ASP A 526 -18.51 -148.96 10.97
CA ASP A 526 -17.76 -149.81 11.92
C ASP A 526 -18.10 -151.30 11.74
N SER A 527 -17.20 -152.05 11.10
CA SER A 527 -17.37 -153.49 10.81
C SER A 527 -17.37 -154.42 12.04
N LEU A 528 -17.01 -153.93 13.23
CA LEU A 528 -16.95 -154.72 14.46
C LEU A 528 -18.25 -154.66 15.27
N LEU A 529 -19.14 -153.70 14.98
CA LEU A 529 -20.44 -153.59 15.64
C LEU A 529 -21.48 -154.50 14.98
N THR A 530 -22.24 -155.22 15.79
CA THR A 530 -23.42 -155.96 15.31
C THR A 530 -24.53 -154.99 14.89
N THR A 531 -25.48 -155.46 14.07
CA THR A 531 -26.62 -154.64 13.64
C THR A 531 -27.44 -154.10 14.81
N VAL A 532 -27.56 -154.86 15.90
CA VAL A 532 -28.26 -154.42 17.11
C VAL A 532 -27.50 -153.29 17.81
N GLU A 533 -26.17 -153.39 17.90
CA GLU A 533 -25.31 -152.37 18.51
C GLU A 533 -25.28 -151.09 17.67
N LYS A 534 -25.17 -151.18 16.34
CA LYS A 534 -25.24 -150.00 15.45
C LYS A 534 -26.55 -149.25 15.60
N ASN A 535 -27.68 -149.96 15.65
CA ASN A 535 -28.99 -149.34 15.82
C ASN A 535 -29.13 -148.66 17.18
N LYS A 536 -28.62 -149.28 18.25
CA LYS A 536 -28.65 -148.67 19.58
C LYS A 536 -27.78 -147.41 19.65
N GLN A 537 -26.57 -147.45 19.10
CA GLN A 537 -25.66 -146.30 19.12
C GLN A 537 -26.18 -145.14 18.25
N LYS A 538 -26.75 -145.39 17.07
CA LYS A 538 -27.35 -144.32 16.26
C LYS A 538 -28.55 -143.67 16.94
N GLN A 539 -29.31 -144.43 17.72
CA GLN A 539 -30.41 -143.91 18.54
C GLN A 539 -29.94 -143.07 19.73
N ASP A 540 -28.70 -143.28 20.21
CA ASP A 540 -28.08 -142.43 21.23
C ASP A 540 -27.50 -141.12 20.66
N VAL A 541 -27.33 -141.03 19.33
CA VAL A 541 -26.86 -139.82 18.61
C VAL A 541 -28.03 -138.92 18.16
N ASP A 542 -29.23 -139.49 17.99
CA ASP A 542 -30.50 -138.75 17.82
C ASP A 542 -30.95 -138.04 19.10
#